data_AF-W0RE51-F1
#
_entry.id   AF-W0RE51-F1
#
_cell.length_a   1.000
_cell.length_b   1.000
_cell.length_c   1.000
_cell.angle_alpha   90.00
_cell.angle_beta   90.00
_cell.angle_gamma   90.00
#
_symmetry.space_group_name_H-M   'P 1'
#
loop_
_entity.id
_entity.type
_entity.pdbx_description
1 polymer ?
#
loop_
_entity_poly.entity_id
_entity_poly.type
_entity_poly.pdbx_seq_one_letter_code
_entity_poly.pdbx_strand_id
1 'polypeptide(L)'
;MRALTPSDDSRFDDEPAWSPDGRTIAFVRTGGASMGDLWLVDADGGDARALMREEEPPFDQRSPTWSPDGALVAYVSHHEIIGNRAGDWQLYTVRADGTGVVRRTSTGYDERNAASIAR
;
A
#
# COMPACT_ATOMS: atom_id res chain seq x y z
N MET A 1 -12.56 -4.19 -38.59
CA MET A 1 -11.87 -3.09 -37.87
C MET A 1 -10.77 -3.72 -37.03
N ARG A 2 -9.54 -3.21 -37.06
CA ARG A 2 -8.38 -3.78 -36.36
C ARG A 2 -7.93 -2.78 -35.29
N ALA A 3 -7.88 -3.23 -34.03
CA ALA A 3 -7.35 -2.43 -32.92
C ALA A 3 -5.85 -2.17 -33.12
N LEU A 4 -5.40 -0.95 -32.81
CA LEU A 4 -4.04 -0.46 -33.07
C LEU A 4 -3.15 -0.37 -31.82
N THR A 5 -3.63 -0.79 -30.65
CA THR A 5 -2.82 -1.04 -29.45
C THR A 5 -3.42 -2.20 -28.66
N PRO A 6 -2.62 -3.04 -27.98
CA PRO A 6 -3.14 -3.79 -26.85
C PRO A 6 -3.65 -2.74 -25.85
N SER A 7 -4.93 -2.77 -25.51
CA SER A 7 -5.47 -1.99 -24.42
C SER A 7 -4.95 -2.56 -23.11
N ASP A 8 -3.72 -2.20 -22.74
CA ASP A 8 -3.17 -2.50 -21.41
C ASP A 8 -3.73 -1.51 -20.37
N ASP A 9 -5.06 -1.34 -20.38
CA ASP A 9 -5.81 -0.48 -19.46
C ASP A 9 -6.50 -1.34 -18.39
N SER A 10 -5.79 -2.37 -17.91
CA SER A 10 -6.28 -3.27 -16.85
C SER A 10 -5.99 -2.71 -15.45
N ARG A 11 -6.05 -1.39 -15.29
CA ARG A 11 -5.90 -0.75 -13.99
C ARG A 11 -7.26 -0.56 -13.33
N PHE A 12 -7.36 -0.94 -12.06
CA PHE A 12 -8.57 -0.75 -11.27
C PHE A 12 -8.26 0.06 -10.03
N ASP A 13 -9.07 1.09 -9.79
CA ASP A 13 -8.98 1.98 -8.65
C ASP A 13 -10.11 1.65 -7.66
N ASP A 14 -9.79 1.32 -6.41
CA ASP A 14 -10.75 0.99 -5.36
C ASP A 14 -10.32 1.52 -3.97
N GLU A 15 -11.12 1.17 -2.95
CA GLU A 15 -10.86 1.47 -1.54
C GLU A 15 -10.50 2.95 -1.23
N PRO A 16 -11.31 3.94 -1.67
CA PRO A 16 -11.00 5.34 -1.46
C PRO A 16 -11.14 5.76 0.01
N ALA A 17 -10.21 6.59 0.47
CA ALA A 17 -10.17 7.20 1.79
C ALA A 17 -9.85 8.69 1.69
N TRP A 18 -10.77 9.53 2.15
CA TRP A 18 -10.63 10.98 2.15
C TRP A 18 -9.70 11.44 3.27
N SER A 19 -8.84 12.42 2.98
CA SER A 19 -8.10 13.15 4.00
C SER A 19 -9.07 13.91 4.91
N PRO A 20 -8.71 14.17 6.19
CA PRO A 20 -9.60 14.85 7.13
C PRO A 20 -10.01 16.25 6.69
N ASP A 21 -9.16 16.92 5.90
CA ASP A 21 -9.42 18.25 5.34
C ASP A 21 -10.18 18.23 4.01
N GLY A 22 -10.48 17.03 3.49
CA GLY A 22 -11.24 16.81 2.25
C GLY A 22 -10.51 17.16 0.97
N ARG A 23 -9.19 17.42 1.00
CA ARG A 23 -8.42 17.87 -0.17
C ARG A 23 -7.76 16.76 -0.96
N THR A 24 -7.53 15.60 -0.35
CA THR A 24 -6.79 14.51 -0.97
C THR A 24 -7.53 13.20 -0.74
N ILE A 25 -7.55 12.34 -1.75
CA ILE A 25 -8.10 10.99 -1.67
C ILE A 25 -6.92 10.01 -1.79
N ALA A 26 -6.79 9.15 -0.79
CA ALA A 26 -5.96 7.95 -0.90
C ALA A 26 -6.81 6.82 -1.48
N PHE A 27 -6.26 6.02 -2.38
CA PHE A 27 -6.96 4.89 -2.98
C PHE A 27 -5.97 3.79 -3.36
N VAL A 28 -6.49 2.59 -3.59
CA VAL A 28 -5.70 1.44 -4.04
C VAL A 28 -5.84 1.34 -5.55
N ARG A 29 -4.72 1.18 -6.24
CA ARG A 29 -4.66 0.92 -7.69
C ARG A 29 -4.02 -0.43 -7.92
N THR A 30 -4.73 -1.30 -8.63
CA THR A 30 -4.25 -2.61 -9.09
C THR A 30 -4.03 -2.58 -10.60
N GLY A 31 -3.22 -3.49 -11.14
CA GLY A 31 -3.04 -3.65 -12.59
C GLY A 31 -1.58 -3.83 -13.02
N GLY A 32 -1.38 -4.41 -14.19
CA GLY A 32 -0.05 -4.82 -14.64
C GLY A 32 0.55 -5.90 -13.72
N ALA A 33 1.71 -5.61 -13.12
CA ALA A 33 2.37 -6.49 -12.16
C ALA A 33 2.00 -6.20 -10.68
N SER A 34 1.23 -5.15 -10.41
CA SER A 34 0.87 -4.74 -9.05
C SER A 34 -0.40 -5.42 -8.57
N MET A 35 -0.32 -5.98 -7.35
CA MET A 35 -1.47 -6.55 -6.63
C MET A 35 -2.28 -5.50 -5.89
N GLY A 36 -1.74 -4.29 -5.73
CA GLY A 36 -2.35 -3.17 -5.02
C GLY A 36 -1.28 -2.20 -4.54
N ASP A 37 -1.28 -0.99 -5.09
CA ASP A 37 -0.45 0.12 -4.63
C ASP A 37 -1.35 1.25 -4.12
N LEU A 38 -0.88 1.97 -3.10
CA LEU A 38 -1.53 3.19 -2.63
C LEU A 38 -1.14 4.37 -3.48
N TRP A 39 -2.17 5.11 -3.89
CA TRP A 39 -2.07 6.32 -4.68
C TRP A 39 -2.80 7.45 -3.98
N LEU A 40 -2.36 8.68 -4.26
CA LEU A 40 -3.02 9.91 -3.84
C LEU A 40 -3.46 10.69 -5.08
N VAL A 41 -4.64 11.30 -4.99
CA VAL A 41 -5.15 12.27 -5.96
C VAL A 41 -5.81 13.43 -5.23
N ASP A 42 -5.77 14.62 -5.83
CA ASP A 42 -6.49 15.77 -5.30
C ASP A 42 -8.01 15.58 -5.46
N ALA A 43 -8.78 16.08 -4.51
CA ALA A 43 -10.24 15.90 -4.44
C ALA A 43 -11.01 16.62 -5.57
N ASP A 44 -10.42 17.66 -6.14
CA ASP A 44 -10.91 18.35 -7.34
C ASP A 44 -10.48 17.64 -8.65
N GLY A 45 -9.76 16.54 -8.53
CA GLY A 45 -9.23 15.75 -9.64
C GLY A 45 -7.81 16.17 -10.03
N GLY A 46 -7.23 15.46 -10.98
CA GLY A 46 -5.86 15.69 -11.43
C GLY A 46 -5.09 14.39 -11.58
N ASP A 47 -3.78 14.52 -11.74
CA ASP A 47 -2.89 13.37 -11.90
C ASP A 47 -2.65 12.69 -10.56
N ALA A 48 -3.11 11.44 -10.45
CA ALA A 48 -2.79 10.62 -9.30
C ALA A 48 -1.29 10.30 -9.25
N ARG A 49 -0.73 10.22 -8.05
CA ARG A 49 0.65 9.79 -7.80
C ARG A 49 0.69 8.60 -6.88
N ALA A 50 1.67 7.71 -7.05
CA ALA A 50 1.97 6.71 -6.03
C ALA A 50 2.29 7.41 -4.70
N LEU A 51 1.75 6.88 -3.60
CA LEU A 51 2.01 7.40 -2.27
C LEU A 51 3.45 7.12 -1.89
N MET A 52 3.88 5.87 -1.99
CA MET A 52 5.26 5.45 -1.68
C MET A 52 6.15 5.55 -2.91
N ARG A 53 7.42 5.91 -2.68
CA ARG A 53 8.45 6.05 -3.72
C ARG A 53 9.66 5.12 -3.48
N GLU A 54 9.49 4.12 -2.63
CA GLU A 54 10.55 3.17 -2.30
C GLU A 54 10.84 2.25 -3.50
N GLU A 55 12.08 1.78 -3.63
CA GLU A 55 12.48 0.85 -4.70
C GLU A 55 11.82 -0.52 -4.53
N GLU A 56 11.57 -0.93 -3.28
CA GLU A 56 10.87 -2.16 -2.92
C GLU A 56 9.76 -1.86 -1.87
N PRO A 57 8.60 -1.35 -2.30
CA PRO A 57 7.51 -1.09 -1.39
C PRO A 57 6.86 -2.40 -0.90
N PRO A 58 6.20 -2.40 0.28
CA PRO A 58 5.41 -3.53 0.74
C PRO A 58 4.39 -3.98 -0.30
N PHE A 59 4.22 -5.30 -0.47
CA PHE A 59 3.31 -5.88 -1.47
C PHE A 59 1.85 -5.70 -1.06
N ASP A 60 0.96 -5.58 -2.05
CA ASP A 60 -0.50 -5.61 -1.89
C ASP A 60 -1.01 -4.68 -0.77
N GLN A 61 -0.92 -3.38 -0.99
CA GLN A 61 -1.30 -2.35 -0.01
C GLN A 61 -2.80 -2.12 -0.07
N ARG A 62 -3.46 -2.27 1.08
CA ARG A 62 -4.92 -2.31 1.17
C ARG A 62 -5.47 -1.44 2.29
N SER A 63 -6.73 -1.08 2.14
CA SER A 63 -7.60 -0.47 3.14
C SER A 63 -6.99 0.78 3.77
N PRO A 64 -6.67 1.81 2.96
CA PRO A 64 -6.09 3.04 3.47
C PRO A 64 -7.05 3.76 4.42
N THR A 65 -6.48 4.42 5.41
CA THR A 65 -7.19 5.39 6.25
C THR A 65 -6.25 6.49 6.72
N TRP A 66 -6.76 7.70 6.89
CA TRP A 66 -5.98 8.84 7.31
C TRP A 66 -5.96 8.99 8.84
N SER A 67 -4.83 9.45 9.37
CA SER A 67 -4.81 9.95 10.74
C SER A 67 -5.68 11.22 10.86
N PRO A 68 -6.24 11.53 12.05
CA PRO A 68 -7.11 12.69 12.24
C PRO A 68 -6.46 14.04 11.91
N ASP A 69 -5.13 14.14 12.02
CA ASP A 69 -4.33 15.31 11.68
C ASP A 69 -3.90 15.36 10.20
N GLY A 70 -4.22 14.33 9.41
CA GLY A 70 -3.84 14.21 8.01
C GLY A 70 -2.35 13.92 7.76
N ALA A 71 -1.54 13.70 8.81
CA ALA A 71 -0.11 13.52 8.66
C ALA A 71 0.30 12.12 8.17
N LEU A 72 -0.51 11.10 8.48
CA LEU A 72 -0.22 9.70 8.19
C LEU A 72 -1.37 9.04 7.41
N VAL A 73 -1.00 8.06 6.61
CA VAL A 73 -1.91 7.06 6.04
C VAL A 73 -1.57 5.71 6.68
N ALA A 74 -2.54 5.10 7.34
CA ALA A 74 -2.46 3.71 7.79
C ALA A 74 -3.02 2.78 6.73
N TYR A 75 -2.46 1.59 6.59
CA TYR A 75 -2.87 0.58 5.63
C TYR A 75 -2.44 -0.81 6.10
N VAL A 76 -3.02 -1.86 5.50
CA VAL A 76 -2.55 -3.23 5.69
C VAL A 76 -1.77 -3.69 4.47
N SER A 77 -0.72 -4.45 4.72
CA SER A 77 0.13 -5.02 3.68
C SER A 77 0.86 -6.23 4.24
N HIS A 78 1.51 -7.00 3.37
CA HIS A 78 2.46 -8.04 3.75
C HIS A 78 3.82 -7.79 3.11
N HIS A 79 4.89 -8.14 3.83
CA HIS A 79 6.26 -7.86 3.39
C HIS A 79 7.08 -9.13 3.17
N GLU A 80 6.47 -10.30 3.40
CA GLU A 80 7.16 -11.57 3.31
C GLU A 80 6.39 -12.49 2.38
N ILE A 81 7.13 -13.21 1.53
CA ILE A 81 6.63 -14.38 0.84
C ILE A 81 7.28 -15.59 1.53
N ILE A 82 6.50 -16.31 2.34
CA ILE A 82 6.97 -17.51 3.04
C ILE A 82 6.71 -18.70 2.11
N GLY A 83 7.72 -19.06 1.31
CA GLY A 83 7.61 -20.09 0.29
C GLY A 83 6.72 -19.65 -0.87
N ASN A 84 5.54 -20.27 -1.03
CA ASN A 84 4.55 -19.91 -2.06
C ASN A 84 3.33 -19.16 -1.50
N ARG A 85 3.43 -18.61 -0.28
CA ARG A 85 2.32 -17.89 0.36
C ARG A 85 2.74 -16.48 0.74
N ALA A 86 1.82 -15.56 0.52
CA ALA A 86 1.76 -14.30 1.21
C ALA A 86 1.97 -14.50 2.73
N GLY A 87 2.89 -13.75 3.32
CA GLY A 87 3.06 -13.65 4.75
C GLY A 87 1.84 -13.00 5.42
N ASP A 88 1.83 -12.99 6.75
CA ASP A 88 0.70 -12.45 7.50
C ASP A 88 0.51 -10.96 7.21
N TRP A 89 -0.75 -10.54 7.06
CA TRP A 89 -1.13 -9.14 6.95
C TRP A 89 -0.73 -8.34 8.19
N GLN A 90 -0.02 -7.24 7.99
CA GLN A 90 0.46 -6.36 9.03
C GLN A 90 -0.09 -4.95 8.86
N LEU A 91 -0.21 -4.23 9.96
CA LEU A 91 -0.54 -2.81 9.95
C LEU A 91 0.72 -2.00 9.67
N TYR A 92 0.63 -1.08 8.72
CA TYR A 92 1.66 -0.10 8.40
C TYR A 92 1.12 1.31 8.52
N THR A 93 2.03 2.26 8.67
CA THR A 93 1.75 3.67 8.44
C THR A 93 2.84 4.29 7.60
N VAL A 94 2.49 5.25 6.76
CA VAL A 94 3.42 6.08 5.99
C VAL A 94 2.98 7.55 6.12
N ARG A 95 3.91 8.50 6.02
CA ARG A 95 3.54 9.92 5.93
C ARG A 95 2.83 10.21 4.60
N ALA A 96 1.98 11.22 4.59
CA ALA A 96 1.27 11.66 3.39
C ALA A 96 2.21 12.10 2.23
N ASP A 97 3.45 12.50 2.56
CA ASP A 97 4.51 12.80 1.60
C ASP A 97 5.16 11.54 0.98
N GLY A 98 4.80 10.35 1.45
CA GLY A 98 5.32 9.07 0.99
C GLY A 98 6.53 8.54 1.76
N THR A 99 6.99 9.25 2.80
CA THR A 99 8.18 8.86 3.56
C THR A 99 7.86 8.19 4.88
N GLY A 100 8.86 7.49 5.44
CA GLY A 100 8.79 6.95 6.80
C GLY A 100 7.73 5.86 6.95
N VAL A 101 7.75 4.87 6.06
CA VAL A 101 6.99 3.64 6.21
C VAL A 101 7.43 2.95 7.50
N VAL A 102 6.48 2.63 8.38
CA VAL A 102 6.75 1.88 9.60
C VAL A 102 5.68 0.83 9.83
N ARG A 103 6.12 -0.42 10.01
CA ARG A 103 5.29 -1.54 10.46
C ARG A 103 4.90 -1.33 11.93
N ARG A 104 3.62 -1.48 12.25
CA ARG A 104 3.03 -1.25 13.59
C ARG A 104 2.76 -2.54 14.36
N THR A 105 2.59 -3.67 13.67
CA THR A 105 2.39 -4.99 14.28
C THR A 105 3.63 -5.85 14.09
N SER A 106 4.04 -6.62 15.11
CA SER A 106 5.04 -7.68 14.95
C SER A 106 4.34 -9.03 14.86
N THR A 107 4.65 -9.81 13.83
CA THR A 107 4.35 -11.25 13.84
C THR A 107 5.24 -11.91 14.87
N GLY A 108 4.74 -12.93 15.55
CA GLY A 108 5.55 -13.76 16.45
C GLY A 108 6.59 -14.61 15.71
N TYR A 109 6.62 -14.55 14.37
CA TYR A 109 7.65 -15.18 13.56
C TYR A 109 8.71 -14.15 13.21
N ASP A 110 9.83 -14.23 13.93
CA ASP A 110 11.06 -13.52 13.63
C ASP A 110 12.09 -14.58 13.25
N GLU A 111 12.59 -14.56 12.02
CA GLU A 111 13.65 -15.46 11.56
C GLU A 111 14.93 -15.31 12.39
N ARG A 112 15.13 -14.16 13.06
CA ARG A 112 16.24 -13.93 14.01
C ARG A 112 16.03 -14.60 15.37
N ASN A 113 14.83 -15.15 15.63
CA ASN A 113 14.51 -15.91 16.83
C ASN A 113 14.49 -17.43 16.62
N ALA A 114 14.87 -17.94 15.44
CA ALA A 114 15.06 -19.38 15.23
C ALA A 114 16.18 -20.00 16.10
N ALA A 115 16.97 -19.17 16.81
CA ALA A 115 18.01 -19.62 17.74
C ALA A 115 17.72 -19.36 19.24
N SER A 116 16.57 -18.80 19.62
CA SER A 116 16.31 -18.44 21.04
C SER A 116 15.30 -19.33 21.76
N ILE A 117 14.67 -20.29 21.08
CA ILE A 117 13.74 -21.25 21.72
C ILE A 117 14.42 -22.61 21.91
N ALA A 118 15.46 -22.61 22.74
CA ALA A 118 15.94 -23.80 23.42
C ALA A 118 16.33 -23.41 24.86
N ARG A 119 15.36 -23.56 25.76
CA ARG A 119 15.60 -23.79 27.19
C ARG A 119 14.73 -24.94 27.62
#